data_AF-A0AAW2T9G8-F1
#
_entry.id   AF-A0AAW2T9G8-F1
#
_cell.length_a   1.000
_cell.length_b   1.000
_cell.length_c   1.000
_cell.angle_alpha   90.00
_cell.angle_beta   90.00
_cell.angle_gamma   90.00
#
_symmetry.space_group_name_H-M   'P 1'
#
loop_
_entity.id
_entity.type
_entity.pdbx_description
1 polymer ?
#
loop_
_entity_poly.entity_id
_entity_poly.type
_entity_poly.pdbx_seq_one_letter_code
_entity_poly.pdbx_strand_id
1 'polypeptide(L)'
;MEMIGRIRHENVAKLRAYYFSKDEVILVYEYNNQNSISALLHGKRGTRKTRLSWETRLRIAVGAARGIAHIHQQDGGKLVHGNIKSSNIFLNGKNYGLVSDVGLPKLMNPIRQFLSLGYRAPEVKTDQAGVVEACAAPLHSYAEEWR
;
A
#
# COMPACT_ATOMS: atom_id res chain seq x y z
N MET A 1 1.27 -13.81 9.22
CA MET A 1 1.39 -12.44 9.76
C MET A 1 2.69 -12.16 10.47
N GLU A 2 3.27 -13.14 11.16
CA GLU A 2 4.56 -12.99 11.85
C GLU A 2 5.67 -12.37 10.99
N MET A 3 5.81 -12.81 9.74
CA MET A 3 6.77 -12.23 8.79
C MET A 3 6.54 -10.74 8.51
N ILE A 4 5.29 -10.33 8.26
CA ILE A 4 4.93 -8.92 8.03
C ILE A 4 5.23 -8.09 9.29
N GLY A 5 4.97 -8.67 10.47
CA GLY A 5 5.31 -8.07 11.76
C GLY A 5 6.81 -7.81 11.96
N ARG A 6 7.68 -8.56 11.27
CA ARG A 6 9.15 -8.41 11.31
C ARG A 6 9.69 -7.35 10.36
N ILE A 7 8.90 -6.87 9.40
CA ILE A 7 9.37 -5.87 8.43
C ILE A 7 9.64 -4.54 9.15
N ARG A 8 10.81 -3.96 8.88
CA ARG A 8 11.27 -2.70 9.46
C ARG A 8 11.94 -1.86 8.38
N HIS A 9 11.30 -0.78 7.97
CA HIS A 9 11.84 0.14 6.97
C HIS A 9 11.20 1.53 7.12
N GLU A 10 11.94 2.60 6.83
CA GLU A 10 11.44 3.98 7.02
C GLU A 10 10.26 4.34 6.10
N ASN A 11 10.08 3.58 5.01
CA ASN A 11 8.99 3.71 4.05
C ASN A 11 7.98 2.54 4.11
N VAL A 12 7.99 1.72 5.16
CA VAL A 12 6.97 0.69 5.40
C VAL A 12 6.37 0.87 6.80
N ALA A 13 5.04 0.95 6.88
CA ALA A 13 4.33 1.12 8.14
C ALA A 13 4.56 -0.08 9.05
N LYS A 14 4.95 0.20 10.29
CA LYS A 14 5.29 -0.82 11.29
C LYS A 14 4.03 -1.45 11.85
N LEU A 15 3.80 -2.73 11.54
CA LEU A 15 2.77 -3.54 12.18
C LEU A 15 3.18 -3.83 13.64
N ARG A 16 2.34 -3.40 14.59
CA ARG A 16 2.56 -3.53 16.04
C ARG A 16 1.82 -4.74 16.61
N ALA A 17 0.61 -4.99 16.13
CA ALA A 17 -0.19 -6.15 16.50
C ALA A 17 -1.13 -6.54 15.37
N TYR A 18 -1.61 -7.78 15.42
CA TYR A 18 -2.65 -8.28 14.53
C TYR A 18 -3.56 -9.23 15.28
N TYR A 19 -4.81 -9.30 14.86
CA TYR A 19 -5.78 -10.30 15.28
C TYR A 19 -6.45 -10.89 14.04
N PHE A 20 -6.68 -12.20 14.08
CA PHE A 20 -7.26 -12.94 12.98
C PHE A 20 -8.32 -13.90 13.52
N SER A 21 -9.54 -13.75 13.05
CA SER A 21 -10.65 -14.68 13.27
C SER A 21 -11.25 -15.08 11.92
N LYS A 22 -12.26 -15.96 11.94
CA LYS A 22 -12.98 -16.37 10.74
C LYS A 22 -13.67 -15.20 10.03
N ASP A 23 -14.17 -14.24 10.82
CA ASP A 23 -15.03 -13.17 10.32
C ASP A 23 -14.33 -11.80 10.33
N GLU A 24 -13.22 -11.67 11.06
CA GLU A 24 -12.55 -10.39 11.27
C GLU A 24 -11.03 -10.49 11.18
N VAL A 25 -10.44 -9.46 10.56
CA VAL A 25 -9.00 -9.24 10.53
C VAL A 25 -8.76 -7.83 11.04
N ILE A 26 -8.00 -7.71 12.13
CA ILE A 26 -7.65 -6.43 12.73
C ILE A 26 -6.13 -6.27 12.66
N LEU A 27 -5.68 -5.19 12.04
CA LEU A 27 -4.25 -4.84 11.95
C LEU A 27 -4.01 -3.54 12.71
N VAL A 28 -3.05 -3.58 13.63
CA VAL A 28 -2.67 -2.41 14.43
C VAL A 28 -1.30 -1.95 13.97
N TYR A 29 -1.27 -0.79 13.33
CA TYR A 29 -0.04 -0.14 12.90
C TYR A 29 0.40 0.92 13.89
N GLU A 30 1.67 1.26 13.84
CA GLU A 30 2.17 2.48 14.48
C GLU A 30 1.47 3.71 13.90
N TYR A 31 0.94 4.56 14.78
CA TYR A 31 0.22 5.76 14.37
C TYR A 31 1.15 6.71 13.63
N ASN A 32 0.63 7.28 12.56
CA ASN A 32 1.30 8.33 11.81
C ASN A 32 0.36 9.53 11.74
N ASN A 33 0.84 10.68 12.23
CA ASN A 33 0.07 11.91 12.32
C ASN A 33 -0.25 12.52 10.94
N GLN A 34 0.30 11.96 9.85
CA GLN A 34 0.09 12.47 8.50
C GLN A 34 -1.04 11.73 7.77
N ASN A 35 -1.81 12.48 6.97
CA ASN A 35 -2.90 11.95 6.18
C ASN A 35 -2.39 11.03 5.06
N SER A 36 -3.26 10.14 4.58
CA SER A 36 -3.01 9.38 3.35
C SER A 36 -2.88 10.32 2.15
N ILE A 37 -2.15 9.88 1.12
CA ILE A 37 -1.98 10.68 -0.11
C ILE A 37 -3.33 10.94 -0.77
N SER A 38 -4.26 9.98 -0.74
CA SER A 38 -5.64 10.17 -1.23
C SER A 38 -6.32 11.35 -0.52
N ALA A 39 -6.20 11.46 0.80
CA ALA A 39 -6.76 12.58 1.55
C ALA A 39 -6.05 13.91 1.24
N LEU A 40 -4.73 13.90 0.98
CA LEU A 40 -3.98 15.09 0.57
C LEU A 40 -4.35 15.56 -0.86
N LEU A 41 -4.60 14.62 -1.78
CA LEU A 41 -4.95 14.93 -3.16
C LEU A 41 -6.40 15.39 -3.31
N HIS A 42 -7.32 14.76 -2.57
CA HIS A 42 -8.76 15.00 -2.78
C HIS A 42 -9.37 15.95 -1.73
N GLY A 43 -8.81 16.05 -0.53
CA GLY A 43 -9.18 17.03 0.51
C GLY A 43 -10.65 17.06 0.94
N LYS A 44 -10.99 17.83 1.98
CA LYS A 44 -12.39 18.16 2.29
C LYS A 44 -12.86 19.27 1.33
N ARG A 45 -14.02 19.09 0.70
CA ARG A 45 -14.69 20.15 -0.09
C ARG A 45 -14.80 21.42 0.78
N GLY A 46 -14.16 22.51 0.35
CA GLY A 46 -14.29 23.83 1.00
C GLY A 46 -13.03 24.38 1.66
N THR A 47 -11.98 23.58 1.90
CA THR A 47 -10.67 24.11 2.30
C THR A 47 -9.82 24.36 1.05
N ARG A 48 -9.02 25.43 1.04
CA ARG A 48 -8.09 25.76 -0.05
C ARG A 48 -7.26 24.50 -0.36
N LYS A 49 -7.47 23.89 -1.54
CA LYS A 49 -6.72 22.73 -2.00
C LYS A 49 -5.25 23.11 -2.10
N THR A 50 -4.45 22.83 -1.08
CA THR A 50 -3.00 22.91 -1.20
C THR A 50 -2.56 21.79 -2.11
N ARG A 51 -2.47 22.08 -3.41
CA ARG A 51 -1.99 21.13 -4.41
C ARG A 51 -0.57 20.72 -4.03
N LEU A 52 -0.31 19.42 -3.96
CA LEU A 52 1.04 18.90 -3.77
C LEU A 52 1.93 19.38 -4.94
N SER A 53 3.03 20.07 -4.63
CA SER A 53 4.03 20.46 -5.63
C SER A 53 4.61 19.22 -6.30
N TRP A 54 5.07 19.36 -7.54
CA TRP A 54 5.69 18.25 -8.29
C TRP A 54 6.84 17.60 -7.51
N GLU A 55 7.69 18.40 -6.90
CA GLU A 55 8.79 17.93 -6.05
C GLU A 55 8.28 17.05 -4.89
N THR A 56 7.19 17.47 -4.23
CA THR A 56 6.59 16.67 -3.14
C THR A 56 6.07 15.34 -3.66
N ARG A 57 5.46 15.33 -4.84
CA ARG A 57 4.95 14.11 -5.49
C ARG A 57 6.08 13.14 -5.80
N LEU A 58 7.20 13.64 -6.34
CA LEU A 58 8.39 12.83 -6.59
C LEU A 58 8.97 12.24 -5.29
N ARG A 59 9.05 13.03 -4.21
CA ARG A 59 9.49 12.51 -2.90
C ARG A 59 8.59 11.41 -2.38
N ILE A 60 7.27 11.57 -2.51
CA ILE A 60 6.29 10.55 -2.16
C ILE A 60 6.55 9.26 -2.96
N ALA A 61 6.65 9.38 -4.28
CA ALA A 61 6.86 8.25 -5.18
C ALA A 61 8.18 7.51 -4.88
N VAL A 62 9.27 8.24 -4.66
CA VAL A 62 10.57 7.66 -4.28
C VAL A 62 10.47 6.90 -2.95
N GLY A 63 9.81 7.48 -1.94
CA GLY A 63 9.59 6.80 -0.66
C GLY A 63 8.78 5.53 -0.82
N ALA A 64 7.63 5.60 -1.51
CA ALA A 64 6.78 4.44 -1.76
C ALA A 64 7.54 3.34 -2.52
N ALA A 65 8.30 3.70 -3.56
CA ALA A 65 9.12 2.75 -4.31
C ALA A 65 10.17 2.06 -3.44
N ARG A 66 10.87 2.78 -2.56
CA ARG A 66 11.80 2.19 -1.59
C ARG A 66 11.10 1.20 -0.66
N GLY A 67 9.93 1.56 -0.15
CA GLY A 67 9.12 0.69 0.70
C GLY A 67 8.68 -0.60 -0.02
N ILE A 68 8.18 -0.48 -1.25
CA ILE A 68 7.76 -1.62 -2.07
C ILE A 68 8.96 -2.52 -2.41
N ALA A 69 10.09 -1.94 -2.81
CA ALA A 69 11.31 -2.70 -3.09
C ALA A 69 11.77 -3.49 -1.85
N HIS A 70 11.72 -2.88 -0.66
CA HIS A 70 12.06 -3.56 0.58
C HIS A 70 11.11 -4.73 0.89
N ILE A 71 9.80 -4.56 0.63
CA ILE A 71 8.80 -5.63 0.78
C ILE A 71 9.12 -6.80 -0.16
N HIS A 72 9.44 -6.52 -1.43
CA HIS A 72 9.76 -7.55 -2.41
C HIS A 72 11.04 -8.33 -2.09
N GLN A 73 11.95 -7.77 -1.28
CA GLN A 73 13.14 -8.49 -0.81
C GLN A 73 12.84 -9.47 0.34
N GLN A 74 11.66 -9.37 0.97
CA GLN A 74 11.27 -10.28 2.05
C GLN A 74 10.85 -11.65 1.48
N ASP A 75 10.85 -12.67 2.34
CA ASP A 75 10.40 -14.03 2.00
C ASP A 75 11.11 -14.64 0.78
N GLY A 76 12.41 -14.34 0.62
CA GLY A 76 13.18 -14.83 -0.52
C GLY A 76 12.64 -14.35 -1.87
N GLY A 77 12.04 -13.15 -1.93
CA GLY A 77 11.50 -12.59 -3.18
C GLY A 77 10.00 -12.78 -3.37
N LYS A 78 9.31 -13.50 -2.46
CA LYS A 78 7.92 -13.95 -2.67
C LYS A 78 6.87 -13.03 -2.05
N LEU A 79 7.29 -12.11 -1.18
CA LEU A 79 6.35 -11.22 -0.52
C LEU A 79 5.99 -10.05 -1.45
N VAL A 80 4.72 -10.00 -1.86
CA VAL A 80 4.16 -8.88 -2.63
C VAL A 80 3.23 -8.04 -1.77
N HIS A 81 3.19 -6.73 -2.04
CA HIS A 81 2.29 -5.81 -1.32
C HIS A 81 0.81 -6.11 -1.58
N GLY A 82 0.44 -6.20 -2.86
CA GLY A 82 -0.90 -6.60 -3.33
C GLY A 82 -2.01 -5.54 -3.26
N ASN A 83 -1.86 -4.46 -2.48
CA ASN A 83 -2.90 -3.44 -2.31
C ASN A 83 -2.36 -2.00 -2.44
N ILE A 84 -1.59 -1.73 -3.49
CA ILE A 84 -0.94 -0.42 -3.69
C ILE A 84 -1.98 0.57 -4.22
N LYS A 85 -2.26 1.63 -3.46
CA LYS A 85 -3.16 2.73 -3.84
C LYS A 85 -2.87 3.96 -2.99
N SER A 86 -3.27 5.14 -3.45
CA SER A 86 -3.01 6.41 -2.75
C SER A 86 -3.62 6.50 -1.34
N SER A 87 -4.65 5.71 -1.02
CA SER A 87 -5.21 5.62 0.34
C SER A 87 -4.36 4.82 1.32
N ASN A 88 -3.45 4.00 0.82
CA ASN A 88 -2.58 3.10 1.59
C ASN A 88 -1.12 3.57 1.57
N ILE A 89 -0.89 4.78 1.08
CA ILE A 89 0.38 5.49 1.16
C ILE A 89 0.15 6.70 2.05
N PHE A 90 1.00 6.84 3.06
CA PHE A 90 1.03 7.96 3.99
C PHE A 90 2.34 8.74 3.78
N LEU A 91 2.52 9.85 4.49
CA LEU A 91 3.84 10.48 4.59
C LEU A 91 4.53 9.98 5.85
N ASN A 92 5.83 9.68 5.81
CA ASN A 92 6.63 9.42 7.00
C ASN A 92 7.15 10.73 7.62
N GLY A 93 7.80 10.66 8.79
CA GLY A 93 8.37 11.83 9.48
C GLY A 93 9.40 12.64 8.67
N LYS A 94 9.88 12.13 7.53
CA LYS A 94 10.77 12.82 6.59
C LYS A 94 10.04 13.31 5.31
N ASN A 95 8.71 13.29 5.28
CA ASN A 95 7.87 13.63 4.11
C ASN A 95 8.18 12.80 2.85
N TYR A 96 8.49 11.51 3.03
CA TYR A 96 8.54 10.51 1.96
C TYR A 96 7.33 9.57 2.07
N GLY A 97 6.98 8.89 0.98
CA GLY A 97 5.89 7.92 0.98
C GLY A 97 6.14 6.77 1.97
N LEU A 98 5.13 6.44 2.78
CA LEU A 98 5.10 5.35 3.75
C LEU A 98 4.00 4.37 3.34
N VAL A 99 4.39 3.16 2.98
CA VAL A 99 3.47 2.13 2.48
C VAL A 99 2.86 1.37 3.67
N SER A 100 1.53 1.28 3.77
CA SER A 100 0.82 0.50 4.79
C SER A 100 0.13 -0.73 4.19
N ASP A 101 -0.58 -1.55 4.99
CA ASP A 101 -1.51 -2.55 4.45
C ASP A 101 -0.88 -3.69 3.63
N VAL A 102 0.40 -3.98 3.89
CA VAL A 102 1.16 -5.05 3.23
C VAL A 102 0.44 -6.40 3.39
N GLY A 103 0.25 -7.11 2.28
CA GLY A 103 -0.25 -8.50 2.30
C GLY A 103 -1.74 -8.65 2.63
N LEU A 104 -2.48 -7.56 2.79
CA LEU A 104 -3.92 -7.57 3.07
C LEU A 104 -4.76 -8.41 2.10
N PRO A 105 -4.53 -8.40 0.77
CA PRO A 105 -5.37 -9.16 -0.16
C PRO A 105 -5.38 -10.66 0.10
N LYS A 106 -4.27 -11.23 0.60
CA LYS A 106 -4.19 -12.65 0.97
C LYS A 106 -5.05 -13.00 2.19
N LEU A 107 -5.48 -12.01 2.97
CA LEU A 107 -6.22 -12.15 4.22
C LEU A 107 -7.69 -11.74 4.11
N MET A 108 -8.05 -11.08 3.01
CA MET A 108 -9.37 -10.51 2.81
C MET A 108 -10.28 -11.49 2.06
N ASN A 109 -11.55 -11.58 2.50
CA ASN A 109 -12.58 -12.32 1.77
C ASN A 109 -12.70 -11.80 0.31
N PRO A 110 -13.08 -12.65 -0.65
CA PRO A 110 -13.08 -12.32 -2.08
C PRO A 110 -13.82 -11.01 -2.40
N ILE A 111 -14.96 -10.77 -1.75
CA ILE A 111 -15.77 -9.53 -1.90
C ILE A 111 -14.95 -8.27 -1.62
N ARG A 112 -14.08 -8.30 -0.60
CA ARG A 112 -13.24 -7.14 -0.26
C ARG A 112 -12.03 -7.02 -1.19
N GLN A 113 -11.60 -8.09 -1.85
CA GLN A 113 -10.61 -8.05 -2.93
C GLN A 113 -11.18 -7.42 -4.21
N PHE A 114 -12.48 -7.58 -4.50
CA PHE A 114 -13.14 -6.91 -5.64
C PHE A 114 -13.09 -5.37 -5.55
N LEU A 115 -13.07 -4.80 -4.34
CA LEU A 115 -13.04 -3.35 -4.16
C LEU A 115 -11.68 -2.71 -4.51
N SER A 116 -10.64 -3.50 -4.82
CA SER A 116 -9.34 -3.00 -5.31
C SER A 116 -9.14 -3.14 -6.83
N LEU A 117 -10.19 -3.49 -7.59
CA LEU A 117 -10.12 -3.77 -9.03
C LEU A 117 -9.46 -2.65 -9.86
N GLY A 118 -9.67 -1.37 -9.50
CA GLY A 118 -9.12 -0.23 -10.26
C GLY A 118 -7.59 -0.08 -10.23
N TYR A 119 -6.90 -0.83 -9.36
CA TYR A 119 -5.44 -0.76 -9.19
C TYR A 119 -4.74 -2.08 -9.53
N ARG A 120 -5.47 -3.06 -10.09
CA ARG A 120 -4.95 -4.39 -10.42
C ARG A 120 -4.34 -4.38 -11.82
N ALA A 121 -3.17 -5.01 -11.96
CA ALA A 121 -2.57 -5.18 -13.28
C ALA A 121 -3.40 -6.16 -14.13
N PRO A 122 -3.55 -5.92 -15.44
CA PRO A 122 -4.45 -6.69 -16.31
C PRO A 122 -4.10 -8.18 -16.43
N GLU A 123 -2.84 -8.55 -16.19
CA GLU A 123 -2.34 -9.93 -16.20
C GLU A 123 -2.74 -10.75 -14.97
N VAL A 124 -3.19 -10.10 -13.89
CA VAL A 124 -3.47 -10.80 -12.64
C VAL A 124 -4.80 -11.55 -12.74
N LYS A 125 -4.72 -12.85 -13.03
CA LYS A 125 -5.86 -13.76 -13.02
C LYS A 125 -6.39 -13.92 -11.59
N THR A 126 -7.72 -13.92 -11.43
CA THR A 126 -8.34 -14.28 -10.15
C THR A 126 -8.60 -15.77 -10.17
N ASP A 127 -7.68 -16.54 -9.59
CA ASP A 127 -7.97 -17.95 -9.32
C ASP A 127 -8.75 -18.08 -8.01
N GLN A 128 -9.72 -18.99 -7.97
CA GLN A 128 -10.58 -19.25 -6.80
C GLN A 128 -9.80 -19.79 -5.58
N ALA A 129 -8.50 -20.00 -5.70
CA ALA A 129 -7.64 -20.56 -4.67
C ALA A 129 -6.42 -19.67 -4.39
N GLY A 130 -6.62 -18.45 -3.88
CA GLY A 130 -5.73 -17.73 -2.93
C GLY A 130 -4.22 -17.57 -3.20
N VAL A 131 -3.65 -18.08 -4.28
CA VAL A 131 -2.22 -18.02 -4.59
C VAL A 131 -2.03 -16.93 -5.63
N VAL A 132 -1.61 -15.76 -5.16
CA VAL A 132 -1.13 -14.69 -6.03
C VAL A 132 0.32 -15.01 -6.41
N GLU A 133 0.51 -15.55 -7.61
CA GLU A 133 1.81 -15.53 -8.28
C GLU A 133 1.85 -14.27 -9.15
N ALA A 134 2.69 -13.31 -8.77
CA ALA A 134 2.95 -12.12 -9.57
C ALA A 134 4.46 -12.07 -9.86
N CYS A 135 4.85 -12.64 -10.99
CA CYS A 135 6.15 -12.33 -11.59
C CYS A 135 6.05 -10.94 -12.21
N ALA A 136 6.84 -10.00 -11.66
CA ALA A 136 7.14 -8.67 -12.20
C ALA A 136 5.93 -7.81 -12.63
N ALA A 137 5.42 -6.97 -11.71
CA ALA A 137 4.52 -5.89 -12.09
C ALA A 137 5.27 -4.82 -12.93
N PRO A 138 4.82 -4.48 -14.15
CA PRO A 138 5.41 -3.42 -14.95
C PRO A 138 5.09 -2.04 -14.35
N LEU A 139 5.98 -1.08 -14.57
CA LEU A 139 5.89 0.34 -14.20
C LEU A 139 4.64 1.10 -14.75
N HIS A 140 3.66 0.41 -15.33
CA HIS A 140 2.48 1.01 -15.96
C HIS A 140 1.41 1.47 -14.95
N SER A 141 1.44 0.97 -13.71
CA SER A 141 0.47 1.32 -12.65
C SER A 141 0.66 2.74 -12.08
N TYR A 142 1.74 3.45 -12.46
CA TYR A 142 2.09 4.77 -11.93
C TYR A 142 1.51 5.96 -12.72
N ALA A 143 0.90 5.77 -13.89
CA ALA A 143 0.61 6.89 -14.80
C ALA A 143 -0.83 7.45 -14.73
N GLU A 144 -1.82 6.64 -14.38
CA GLU A 144 -3.24 7.01 -14.55
C GLU A 144 -3.80 7.93 -13.45
N GLU A 145 -3.16 8.03 -12.28
CA GLU A 145 -3.64 8.83 -11.12
C GLU A 145 -2.98 10.23 -11.00
N TRP A 146 -2.03 10.59 -11.87
CA TRP A 146 -1.18 11.79 -11.72
C TRP A 146 -1.44 12.90 -12.74
N ARG A 147 -2.65 12.97 -13.31
CA ARG A 147 -3.17 14.17 -14.01
C ARG A 147 -3.88 15.14 -13.07
#